data_AF-A0A2N2KBQ1-F1
#
_entry.id   AF-A0A2N2KBQ1-F1
#
_cell.length_a   1.000
_cell.length_b   1.000
_cell.length_c   1.000
_cell.angle_alpha   90.00
_cell.angle_beta   90.00
_cell.angle_gamma   90.00
#
_symmetry.space_group_name_H-M   'P 1'
#
loop_
_entity.id
_entity.type
_entity.pdbx_description
1 polymer ?
#
loop_
_entity_poly.entity_id
_entity_poly.type
_entity_poly.pdbx_seq_one_letter_code
_entity_poly.pdbx_strand_id
1 'polypeptide(L)'
;MPRIKIDFSKCTGCRYCEAVCALEHFKVVNPMKSRIRVISDSKNRTFIPLIAGPFTDAQCTNKTVKVVGGVEMDGCSLCPASSCPSRHLFVEAGTGIPLKCDMCGEPPDPMCVKSCFSGALTLVD
;
A
#
# COMPACT_ATOMS: atom_id res chain seq x y z
N MET A 1 -18.07 -9.62 -0.06
CA MET A 1 -17.21 -8.73 0.76
C MET A 1 -16.53 -7.80 -0.22
N PRO A 2 -16.67 -6.48 -0.09
CA PRO A 2 -16.09 -5.56 -1.05
C PRO A 2 -14.56 -5.71 -1.12
N ARG A 3 -14.01 -5.60 -2.33
CA ARG A 3 -12.59 -5.77 -2.66
C ARG A 3 -12.10 -4.51 -3.36
N ILE A 4 -10.83 -4.19 -3.18
CA ILE A 4 -10.18 -3.12 -3.97
C ILE A 4 -9.43 -3.79 -5.12
N LYS A 5 -9.88 -3.51 -6.34
CA LYS A 5 -9.15 -3.87 -7.56
C LYS A 5 -8.06 -2.82 -7.79
N ILE A 6 -6.82 -3.29 -7.90
CA ILE A 6 -5.63 -2.47 -8.17
C ILE A 6 -5.14 -2.76 -9.59
N ASP A 7 -5.33 -1.80 -10.48
CA ASP A 7 -4.81 -1.82 -11.85
C ASP A 7 -3.55 -0.93 -11.92
N PHE A 8 -2.39 -1.55 -11.71
CA PHE A 8 -1.11 -0.84 -11.70
C PHE A 8 -0.72 -0.26 -13.06
N SER A 9 -1.31 -0.73 -14.17
CA SER A 9 -1.07 -0.17 -15.51
C SER A 9 -1.60 1.27 -15.65
N LYS A 10 -2.59 1.64 -14.83
CA LYS A 10 -3.18 2.98 -14.78
C LYS A 10 -2.59 3.86 -13.68
N CYS A 11 -1.67 3.34 -12.88
CA CYS A 11 -1.08 4.10 -11.79
C CYS A 11 -0.04 5.08 -12.34
N THR A 12 -0.21 6.38 -12.06
CA THR A 12 0.72 7.43 -12.50
C THR A 12 1.80 7.75 -11.46
N GLY A 13 1.77 7.11 -10.29
CA GLY A 13 2.73 7.38 -9.21
C GLY A 13 2.47 8.67 -8.43
N CYS A 14 1.31 9.32 -8.60
CA CYS A 14 0.99 10.61 -7.98
C CYS A 14 0.92 10.62 -6.43
N ARG A 15 0.79 9.45 -5.80
CA ARG A 15 0.74 9.26 -4.33
C ARG A 15 -0.37 10.02 -3.59
N TYR A 16 -1.40 10.51 -4.29
CA TYR A 16 -2.59 11.07 -3.64
C TYR A 16 -3.25 10.10 -2.66
N CYS A 17 -3.30 8.81 -3.02
CA CYS A 17 -3.81 7.76 -2.14
C CYS A 17 -3.06 7.67 -0.80
N GLU A 18 -1.75 7.93 -0.78
CA GLU A 18 -0.96 7.96 0.46
C GLU A 18 -1.30 9.19 1.31
N ALA A 19 -1.39 10.35 0.65
CA ALA A 19 -1.68 11.62 1.31
C ALA A 19 -3.08 11.61 1.94
N VAL A 20 -4.12 11.21 1.20
CA VAL A 20 -5.50 11.19 1.72
C VAL A 20 -5.68 10.14 2.81
N CYS A 21 -5.00 8.99 2.71
CA CYS A 21 -5.09 7.97 3.75
C CYS A 21 -4.48 8.45 5.06
N ALA A 22 -3.33 9.13 5.01
CA ALA A 22 -2.72 9.73 6.20
C ALA A 22 -3.58 10.87 6.77
N LEU A 23 -4.15 11.71 5.90
CA LEU A 23 -5.07 12.77 6.29
C LEU A 23 -6.31 12.21 6.98
N GLU A 24 -6.90 11.15 6.45
CA GLU A 24 -8.13 10.58 7.02
C GLU A 24 -7.91 10.15 8.48
N HIS A 25 -6.82 9.44 8.75
CA HIS A 25 -6.61 8.78 10.03
C HIS A 25 -5.81 9.60 11.04
N PHE A 26 -4.89 10.45 10.57
CA PHE A 26 -3.96 11.18 11.45
C PHE A 26 -4.05 12.69 11.28
N LYS A 27 -4.92 13.19 10.38
CA LYS A 27 -5.08 14.62 10.06
C LYS A 27 -3.75 15.31 9.69
N VAL A 28 -2.80 14.54 9.13
CA VAL A 28 -1.51 15.01 8.65
C VAL A 28 -1.19 14.42 7.28
N VAL A 29 -0.48 15.18 6.45
CA VAL A 29 0.06 14.65 5.18
C VAL A 29 1.42 14.02 5.45
N ASN A 30 1.43 12.73 5.78
CA ASN A 30 2.66 11.97 5.96
C ASN A 30 2.52 10.55 5.36
N PRO A 31 3.18 10.26 4.22
CA PRO A 31 3.15 8.93 3.58
C PRO A 31 3.55 7.77 4.50
N MET A 32 4.38 8.01 5.52
CA MET A 32 4.78 6.98 6.48
C MET A 32 3.65 6.58 7.44
N LYS A 33 2.61 7.42 7.56
CA LYS A 33 1.40 7.12 8.34
C LYS A 33 0.26 6.57 7.47
N SER A 34 0.49 6.38 6.17
CA SER A 34 -0.50 5.83 5.24
C SER A 34 -0.60 4.30 5.33
N ARG A 35 -1.84 3.79 5.28
CA ARG A 35 -2.16 2.35 5.16
C ARG A 35 -2.09 1.85 3.71
N ILE A 36 -1.74 2.71 2.74
CA ILE A 36 -1.43 2.35 1.35
C ILE A 36 -0.11 2.99 0.93
N ARG A 37 0.73 2.25 0.19
CA ARG A 37 2.06 2.70 -0.25
C ARG A 37 2.26 2.40 -1.72
N VAL A 38 2.71 3.38 -2.49
CA VAL A 38 3.04 3.24 -3.91
C VAL A 38 4.51 2.88 -4.03
N ILE A 39 4.75 1.62 -4.35
CA ILE A 39 6.06 1.07 -4.67
C ILE A 39 6.41 1.51 -6.08
N SER A 40 7.49 2.27 -6.21
CA SER A 40 7.97 2.78 -7.49
C SER A 40 9.23 2.04 -7.91
N ASP A 41 9.23 1.48 -9.11
CA ASP A 41 10.45 1.05 -9.77
C ASP A 41 10.85 2.12 -10.79
N SER A 42 11.96 2.82 -10.50
CA SER A 42 12.48 3.90 -11.33
C SER A 42 13.00 3.40 -12.68
N LYS A 43 13.45 2.15 -12.78
CA LYS A 43 14.00 1.59 -14.02
C LYS A 43 12.90 1.37 -15.06
N ASN A 44 11.75 0.88 -14.61
CA ASN A 44 10.66 0.47 -15.48
C ASN A 44 9.47 1.45 -15.48
N ARG A 45 9.57 2.57 -14.73
CA ARG A 45 8.49 3.55 -14.54
C ARG A 45 7.18 2.90 -14.09
N THR A 46 7.30 1.84 -13.30
CA THR A 46 6.16 1.06 -12.81
C THR A 46 5.81 1.50 -11.40
N PHE A 47 4.51 1.74 -11.16
CA PHE A 47 3.99 2.16 -9.88
C PHE A 47 2.95 1.16 -9.39
N ILE A 48 3.22 0.54 -8.24
CA ILE A 48 2.38 -0.51 -7.67
C ILE A 48 1.84 -0.03 -6.33
N PRO A 49 0.54 0.34 -6.26
CA PRO A 49 -0.12 0.58 -4.99
C PRO A 49 -0.21 -0.72 -4.18
N LEU A 50 0.24 -0.68 -2.94
CA LEU A 50 0.24 -1.79 -2.01
C LEU A 50 -0.50 -1.39 -0.73
N ILE A 51 -1.50 -2.17 -0.34
CA ILE A 51 -2.35 -1.90 0.82
C ILE A 51 -1.84 -2.70 2.03
N ALA A 52 -1.83 -2.06 3.19
CA ALA A 52 -1.37 -2.64 4.45
C ALA A 52 -2.25 -3.83 4.87
N GLY A 53 -1.61 -4.97 5.07
CA GLY A 53 -2.20 -6.22 5.51
C GLY A 53 -2.04 -6.47 7.02
N PRO A 54 -2.11 -7.74 7.45
CA PRO A 54 -1.99 -8.10 8.87
C PRO A 54 -0.57 -7.91 9.40
N PHE A 55 -0.48 -7.74 10.72
CA PHE A 55 0.77 -7.70 11.46
C PHE A 55 1.51 -9.05 11.40
N THR A 56 2.85 -8.98 11.36
CA THR A 56 3.73 -10.14 11.57
C THR A 56 4.94 -9.73 12.39
N ASP A 57 5.27 -10.52 13.40
CA ASP A 57 6.45 -10.41 14.25
C ASP A 57 7.62 -11.28 13.77
N ALA A 58 7.34 -12.22 12.85
CA ALA A 58 8.33 -13.07 12.22
C ALA A 58 8.67 -12.60 10.79
N GLN A 59 9.91 -12.84 10.38
CA GLN A 59 10.34 -12.75 8.98
C GLN A 59 10.34 -14.14 8.33
N CYS A 60 10.17 -14.18 7.00
CA CYS A 60 10.24 -15.43 6.25
C CYS A 60 11.67 -15.99 6.21
N THR A 61 11.78 -17.31 6.20
CA THR A 61 13.07 -18.02 6.01
C THR A 61 13.65 -17.80 4.61
N ASN A 62 12.81 -17.51 3.62
CA ASN A 62 13.22 -17.26 2.24
C ASN A 62 12.70 -15.91 1.75
N LYS A 63 13.56 -15.13 1.09
CA LYS A 63 13.21 -13.89 0.39
C LYS A 63 13.24 -14.14 -1.11
N THR A 64 12.18 -13.72 -1.80
CA THR A 64 11.99 -14.04 -3.22
C THR A 64 12.19 -12.81 -4.09
N VAL A 65 12.84 -12.95 -5.24
CA VAL A 65 12.68 -12.01 -6.36
C VAL A 65 11.43 -12.41 -7.13
N LYS A 66 10.60 -11.43 -7.51
CA LYS A 66 9.37 -11.64 -8.27
C LYS A 66 9.49 -10.97 -9.63
N VAL A 67 8.99 -11.64 -10.67
CA VAL A 67 8.86 -11.08 -12.02
C VAL A 67 7.40 -10.68 -12.23
N VAL A 68 7.14 -9.37 -12.38
CA VAL A 68 5.79 -8.83 -12.62
C VAL A 68 5.81 -8.03 -13.91
N GLY A 69 5.05 -8.47 -14.91
CA GLY A 69 5.03 -7.78 -16.22
C GLY A 69 6.40 -7.71 -16.90
N GLY A 70 7.24 -8.73 -16.72
CA GLY A 70 8.61 -8.77 -17.26
C GLY A 70 9.65 -8.01 -16.43
N VAL A 71 9.25 -7.40 -15.30
CA VAL A 71 10.13 -6.63 -14.42
C VAL A 71 10.49 -7.44 -13.19
N GLU A 72 11.80 -7.58 -12.93
CA GLU A 72 12.32 -8.17 -11.69
C GLU A 72 12.24 -7.17 -10.53
N MET A 73 11.69 -7.60 -9.40
CA MET A 73 11.53 -6.79 -8.21
C MET A 73 11.66 -7.61 -6.93
N ASP A 74 12.10 -6.96 -5.86
CA ASP A 74 12.13 -7.57 -4.53
C ASP A 74 10.70 -7.94 -4.08
N GLY A 75 10.45 -9.22 -3.87
CA GLY A 75 9.16 -9.73 -3.44
C GLY A 75 8.72 -9.21 -2.08
N CYS A 76 9.66 -8.82 -1.20
CA CYS A 76 9.35 -8.16 0.07
C CYS A 76 8.71 -6.78 -0.14
N SER A 77 9.03 -6.10 -1.25
CA SER A 77 8.44 -4.81 -1.63
C SER A 77 6.97 -4.94 -2.03
N LEU A 78 6.51 -6.13 -2.42
CA LEU A 78 5.11 -6.42 -2.76
C LEU A 78 4.35 -7.12 -1.63
N CYS A 79 4.98 -7.36 -0.49
CA CYS A 79 4.34 -8.03 0.64
C CYS A 79 3.47 -7.01 1.40
N PRO A 80 2.18 -7.30 1.69
CA PRO A 80 1.32 -6.37 2.41
C PRO A 80 1.53 -6.40 3.93
N ALA A 81 2.22 -7.40 4.50
CA ALA A 81 2.30 -7.60 5.95
C ALA A 81 2.83 -6.34 6.68
N SER A 82 2.19 -5.93 7.76
CA SER A 82 2.66 -4.80 8.56
C SER A 82 3.70 -5.23 9.57
N SER A 83 4.67 -4.35 9.84
CA SER A 83 5.72 -4.54 10.85
C SER A 83 6.63 -5.77 10.71
N CYS A 84 6.73 -6.37 9.52
CA CYS A 84 7.65 -7.48 9.29
C CYS A 84 9.09 -7.08 9.64
N PRO A 85 9.83 -7.83 10.49
CA PRO A 85 11.19 -7.47 10.92
C PRO A 85 12.19 -7.25 9.77
N SER A 86 11.90 -7.80 8.59
CA SER A 86 12.72 -7.62 7.39
C SER A 86 12.56 -6.25 6.70
N ARG A 87 11.58 -5.41 7.07
CA ARG A 87 11.35 -4.09 6.42
C ARG A 87 10.46 -3.13 7.22
N HIS A 88 10.54 -1.84 6.89
CA HIS A 88 9.83 -0.75 7.60
C HIS A 88 8.51 -0.29 6.95
N LEU A 89 7.87 -1.11 6.10
CA LEU A 89 6.56 -0.74 5.51
C LEU A 89 5.42 -0.98 6.50
N PHE A 90 4.44 -0.07 6.46
CA PHE A 90 3.21 -0.12 7.27
C PHE A 90 3.49 -0.14 8.78
N VAL A 91 4.41 0.72 9.21
CA VAL A 91 4.71 1.01 10.61
C VAL A 91 4.60 2.51 10.78
N GLU A 92 3.83 2.96 11.76
CA GLU A 92 3.61 4.38 12.00
C GLU A 92 4.92 5.08 12.39
N ALA A 93 5.26 6.16 11.68
CA ALA A 93 6.40 7.00 12.01
C ALA A 93 6.21 7.64 13.40
N GLY A 94 7.17 7.40 14.30
CA GLY A 94 7.23 7.95 15.65
C GLY A 94 6.86 6.95 16.74
N THR A 95 5.81 6.15 16.55
CA THR A 95 5.30 5.22 17.58
C THR A 95 5.76 3.78 17.36
N GLY A 96 6.06 3.39 16.11
CA GLY A 96 6.36 1.99 15.78
C GLY A 96 5.12 1.09 15.70
N ILE A 97 3.92 1.65 15.78
CA ILE A 97 2.67 0.87 15.77
C ILE A 97 2.40 0.32 14.36
N PRO A 98 2.08 -0.98 14.20
CA PRO A 98 1.73 -1.55 12.90
C PRO A 98 0.46 -0.90 12.32
N LEU A 99 0.53 -0.52 11.04
CA LEU A 99 -0.61 0.01 10.30
C LEU A 99 -1.31 -1.13 9.57
N LYS A 100 -2.64 -1.19 9.65
CA LYS A 100 -3.47 -2.14 8.90
C LYS A 100 -4.60 -1.37 8.20
N CYS A 101 -4.93 -1.76 6.96
CA CYS A 101 -6.08 -1.21 6.27
C CYS A 101 -7.37 -1.66 6.96
N ASP A 102 -8.25 -0.70 7.23
CA ASP A 102 -9.57 -0.82 7.85
C ASP A 102 -10.69 -0.46 6.88
N MET A 103 -10.39 -0.36 5.58
CA MET A 103 -11.33 0.03 4.52
C MET A 103 -12.03 1.38 4.76
N CYS A 104 -11.43 2.25 5.57
CA CYS A 104 -12.04 3.52 6.01
C CYS A 104 -13.36 3.32 6.77
N GLY A 105 -13.50 2.23 7.52
CA GLY A 105 -14.62 1.97 8.42
C GLY A 105 -15.65 0.99 7.88
N GLU A 106 -16.77 0.88 8.61
CA GLU A 106 -17.91 0.05 8.28
C GLU A 106 -19.18 0.92 8.29
N PRO A 107 -19.88 1.10 7.15
CA PRO A 107 -19.64 0.49 5.83
C PRO A 107 -18.34 0.97 5.16
N PRO A 108 -17.69 0.15 4.32
CA PRO A 108 -16.45 0.52 3.62
C PRO A 108 -16.58 1.79 2.77
N ASP A 109 -15.73 2.77 3.03
CA ASP A 109 -15.72 4.04 2.30
C ASP A 109 -14.29 4.52 1.95
N PRO A 110 -13.51 3.74 1.18
CA PRO A 110 -12.08 3.95 1.02
C PRO A 110 -11.74 5.26 0.28
N MET A 111 -11.19 6.22 1.01
CA MET A 111 -10.77 7.53 0.48
C MET A 111 -9.71 7.42 -0.61
N CYS A 112 -8.83 6.42 -0.53
CA CYS A 112 -7.82 6.18 -1.56
C CYS A 112 -8.43 5.84 -2.92
N VAL A 113 -9.56 5.13 -2.96
CA VAL A 113 -10.32 4.83 -4.19
C VAL A 113 -10.97 6.10 -4.71
N LYS A 114 -11.68 6.85 -3.85
CA LYS A 114 -12.33 8.12 -4.23
C LYS A 114 -11.36 9.15 -4.80
N SER A 115 -10.15 9.23 -4.25
CA SER A 115 -9.11 10.17 -4.69
C SER A 115 -8.35 9.73 -5.95
N CYS A 116 -8.55 8.50 -6.43
CA CYS A 116 -7.75 7.94 -7.51
C CYS A 116 -8.26 8.39 -8.88
N PHE A 117 -7.86 9.59 -9.32
CA PHE A 117 -8.29 10.16 -10.60
C PHE A 117 -7.93 9.30 -11.83
N SER A 118 -6.86 8.50 -11.76
CA SER A 118 -6.48 7.62 -12.87
C SER A 118 -7.32 6.33 -12.97
N GLY A 119 -8.18 6.06 -11.97
CA GLY A 119 -8.96 4.83 -11.91
C GLY A 119 -8.12 3.57 -11.68
N ALA A 120 -6.89 3.71 -11.17
CA ALA A 120 -6.04 2.57 -10.80
C ALA A 120 -6.57 1.81 -9.58
N LEU A 121 -7.36 2.46 -8.73
CA LEU A 121 -8.00 1.86 -7.57
C LEU A 121 -9.51 1.92 -7.76
N THR A 122 -10.19 0.78 -7.67
CA THR A 122 -11.65 0.68 -7.80
C THR A 122 -12.24 -0.29 -6.77
N LEU A 123 -13.44 0.00 -6.28
CA LEU A 123 -14.20 -0.92 -5.43
C LEU A 123 -14.94 -1.92 -6.32
N VAL A 124 -14.88 -3.21 -5.99
CA VAL A 124 -15.62 -4.29 -6.64
C VAL A 124 -16.26 -5.19 -5.58
N ASP A 125 -17.40 -5.80 -5.89
CA ASP A 125 -18.13 -6.68 -4.96
C ASP A 125 -17.47 -8.05 -4.73
#